data_AF-A0A7S0RCA0-F1
#
_entry.id   AF-A0A7S0RCA0-F1
#
_cell.length_a   1.000
_cell.length_b   1.000
_cell.length_c   1.000
_cell.angle_alpha   90.00
_cell.angle_beta   90.00
_cell.angle_gamma   90.00
#
_symmetry.space_group_name_H-M   'P 1'
#
loop_
_entity.id
_entity.type
_entity.pdbx_description
1 polymer ?
#
loop_
_entity_poly.entity_id
_entity_poly.type
_entity_poly.pdbx_seq_one_letter_code
_entity_poly.pdbx_strand_id
1 'polypeptide(L)'
;MARGRGRGGGKPGRRTFTSREQLEADGRDIDERRRDMPESDSDESDSDEEEVHTKKGVAGLIETANPNAGPSRNLKAKNLRIDDDDDEPEEKPQLSRREREEIEKQRAQERYWKLHEQGKTEQARKDLDRLSIIKQQRAEAAKKMEEEKAAREAAKTASRR
;
A
#
# COMPACT_ATOMS: atom_id res chain seq x y z
N MET A 1 -34.21 -25.22 -41.23
CA MET A 1 -33.96 -25.08 -39.78
C MET A 1 -32.45 -25.06 -39.54
N ALA A 2 -31.87 -23.87 -39.31
CA ALA A 2 -30.43 -23.71 -39.09
C ALA A 2 -30.07 -24.09 -37.65
N ARG A 3 -29.19 -25.07 -37.46
CA ARG A 3 -28.66 -25.47 -36.15
C ARG A 3 -27.56 -24.49 -35.75
N GLY A 4 -27.86 -23.60 -34.81
CA GLY A 4 -26.88 -22.70 -34.22
C GLY A 4 -25.77 -23.48 -33.50
N ARG A 5 -24.53 -23.34 -33.98
CA ARG A 5 -23.32 -23.82 -33.29
C ARG A 5 -23.10 -22.91 -32.09
N GLY A 6 -23.52 -23.35 -30.90
CA GLY A 6 -23.17 -22.71 -29.63
C GLY A 6 -21.65 -22.69 -29.48
N ARG A 7 -21.06 -21.49 -29.46
CA ARG A 7 -19.65 -21.30 -29.11
C ARG A 7 -19.48 -21.70 -27.64
N GLY A 8 -18.84 -22.83 -27.41
CA GLY A 8 -18.54 -23.33 -26.07
C GLY A 8 -17.70 -22.31 -25.30
N GLY A 9 -18.15 -21.99 -24.09
CA GLY A 9 -17.39 -21.18 -23.14
C GLY A 9 -16.08 -21.89 -22.79
N GLY A 10 -14.98 -21.38 -23.36
CA GLY A 10 -13.63 -21.78 -22.98
C GLY A 10 -13.43 -21.49 -21.49
N LYS A 11 -12.94 -22.49 -20.75
CA LYS A 11 -12.52 -22.35 -19.35
C LYS A 11 -11.62 -21.11 -19.22
N PRO A 12 -11.84 -20.22 -18.25
CA PRO A 12 -10.92 -19.10 -18.05
C PRO A 12 -9.53 -19.68 -17.76
N GLY A 13 -8.57 -19.36 -18.63
CA GLY A 13 -7.18 -19.79 -18.47
C GLY A 13 -6.68 -19.41 -17.08
N ARG A 14 -5.76 -20.22 -16.52
CA ARG A 14 -5.09 -19.88 -15.27
C ARG A 14 -4.46 -18.49 -15.42
N ARG A 15 -4.87 -17.55 -14.57
CA ARG A 15 -4.27 -16.21 -14.53
C ARG A 15 -2.82 -16.39 -14.08
N THR A 16 -1.88 -16.26 -15.01
CA THR A 16 -0.46 -16.14 -14.67
C THR A 16 -0.26 -14.73 -14.13
N PHE A 17 0.14 -14.61 -12.86
CA PHE A 17 0.58 -13.34 -12.32
C PHE A 17 1.93 -13.00 -12.93
N THR A 18 2.19 -11.73 -13.23
CA THR A 18 3.50 -11.28 -13.71
C THR A 18 4.56 -11.67 -12.69
N SER A 19 5.60 -12.36 -13.13
CA SER A 19 6.68 -12.73 -12.21
C SER A 19 7.45 -11.47 -11.78
N ARG A 20 8.07 -11.52 -10.60
CA ARG A 20 8.94 -10.43 -10.09
C ARG A 20 9.99 -10.02 -11.13
N GLU A 21 10.53 -10.99 -11.86
CA GLU A 21 11.49 -10.79 -12.94
C GLU A 21 10.88 -10.09 -14.17
N GLN A 22 9.64 -10.41 -14.53
CA GLN A 22 8.92 -9.73 -15.62
C GLN A 22 8.61 -8.27 -15.27
N LEU A 23 8.23 -7.98 -14.03
CA LEU A 23 8.00 -6.60 -13.58
C LEU A 23 9.28 -5.75 -13.59
N GLU A 24 10.44 -6.34 -13.28
CA GLU A 24 11.73 -5.66 -13.31
C GLU A 24 12.28 -5.48 -14.74
N ALA A 25 11.84 -6.31 -15.70
CA ALA A 25 12.09 -6.13 -17.12
C ALA A 25 11.19 -5.03 -17.71
N ASP A 26 9.88 -5.13 -17.50
CA ASP A 26 8.90 -4.16 -18.00
C ASP A 26 9.12 -2.77 -17.38
N GLY A 27 9.59 -2.68 -16.12
CA GLY A 27 9.90 -1.43 -15.45
C GLY A 27 10.93 -0.55 -16.17
N ARG A 28 11.78 -1.15 -17.02
CA ARG A 28 12.76 -0.41 -17.85
C ARG A 28 12.10 0.22 -19.08
N ASP A 29 11.05 -0.40 -19.61
CA ASP A 29 10.32 0.06 -20.79
C ASP A 29 9.30 1.18 -20.46
N ILE A 30 8.90 1.32 -19.19
CA ILE A 30 7.97 2.39 -18.76
C ILE A 30 8.65 3.76 -18.79
N ASP A 31 9.95 3.81 -18.49
CA ASP A 31 10.74 5.04 -18.46
C ASP A 31 11.00 5.57 -19.88
N GLU A 32 11.16 4.67 -20.87
CA GLU A 32 11.26 5.04 -22.28
C GLU A 32 9.94 5.57 -22.85
N ARG A 33 8.79 4.96 -22.50
CA ARG A 33 7.46 5.44 -22.97
C ARG A 33 7.07 6.81 -22.42
N ARG A 34 7.60 7.21 -21.25
CA ARG A 34 7.38 8.57 -20.71
C ARG A 34 8.11 9.65 -21.50
N ARG A 35 9.12 9.29 -22.28
CA ARG A 35 9.96 10.22 -23.04
C ARG A 35 9.36 10.61 -24.40
N ASP A 36 8.44 9.80 -24.94
CA ASP A 36 7.79 9.97 -26.25
C ASP A 36 6.37 10.60 -26.19
N MET A 37 5.93 11.11 -25.03
CA MET A 37 4.66 11.84 -24.90
C MET A 37 4.86 13.32 -25.28
N PRO A 38 4.13 13.88 -26.25
CA PRO A 38 4.29 15.27 -26.65
C PRO A 38 3.85 16.22 -25.52
N GLU A 39 4.71 17.16 -25.16
CA GLU A 39 4.37 18.28 -24.28
C GLU A 39 3.27 19.13 -24.93
N SER A 40 2.17 19.31 -24.21
CA SER A 40 1.06 20.16 -24.62
C SER A 40 1.46 21.62 -24.44
N ASP A 41 1.83 22.27 -25.53
CA ASP A 41 2.07 23.71 -25.63
C ASP A 41 0.75 24.47 -25.40
N SER A 42 0.66 25.18 -24.29
CA SER A 42 -0.47 26.03 -23.92
C SER A 42 0.06 27.45 -23.74
N ASP A 43 0.05 28.20 -24.84
CA ASP A 43 0.22 29.65 -24.88
C ASP A 43 -0.99 30.31 -24.20
N GLU A 44 -0.77 31.10 -23.16
CA GLU A 44 -1.70 32.14 -22.74
C GLU A 44 -0.91 33.33 -22.14
N SER A 45 -1.09 34.47 -22.78
CA SER A 45 -0.51 35.78 -22.47
C SER A 45 -1.37 36.52 -21.43
N ASP A 46 -0.75 37.23 -20.47
CA ASP A 46 -0.92 38.68 -20.21
C ASP A 46 -0.37 39.14 -18.83
N SER A 47 0.47 40.18 -18.89
CA SER A 47 0.80 41.27 -17.95
C SER A 47 0.30 41.26 -16.48
N ASP A 48 1.23 41.40 -15.52
CA ASP A 48 1.17 42.40 -14.42
C ASP A 48 2.56 42.56 -13.76
N GLU A 49 3.07 43.80 -13.70
CA GLU A 49 4.34 44.17 -13.04
C GLU A 49 4.10 44.36 -11.53
N GLU A 50 4.44 43.35 -10.72
CA GLU A 50 4.53 43.51 -9.27
C GLU A 50 5.87 42.94 -8.76
N GLU A 51 6.62 43.76 -8.02
CA GLU A 51 7.97 43.49 -7.50
C GLU A 51 8.04 42.19 -6.69
N VAL A 52 8.47 41.10 -7.32
CA VAL A 52 8.77 39.84 -6.62
C VAL A 52 10.15 39.89 -6.00
N HIS A 53 10.20 40.02 -4.68
CA HIS A 53 11.40 39.73 -3.89
C HIS A 53 11.91 38.33 -4.22
N THR A 54 13.01 38.25 -4.96
CA THR A 54 13.58 36.99 -5.43
C THR A 54 14.15 36.19 -4.25
N LYS A 55 13.43 35.12 -3.85
CA LYS A 55 14.02 34.07 -3.03
C LYS A 55 15.07 33.37 -3.89
N LYS A 56 16.32 33.35 -3.44
CA LYS A 56 17.47 32.83 -4.22
C LYS A 56 17.30 31.32 -4.49
N GLY A 57 17.48 30.91 -5.75
CA GLY A 57 17.54 29.51 -6.18
C GLY A 57 16.17 28.88 -6.53
N VAL A 58 16.15 27.54 -6.63
CA VAL A 58 14.97 26.74 -7.07
C VAL A 58 13.76 26.87 -6.11
N ALA A 59 13.98 27.38 -4.91
CA ALA A 59 12.94 27.62 -3.90
C ALA A 59 11.91 28.69 -4.32
N GLY A 60 12.21 29.53 -5.31
CA GLY A 60 11.24 30.47 -5.90
C GLY A 60 10.39 29.87 -7.03
N LEU A 61 10.78 28.69 -7.54
CA LEU A 61 10.10 28.05 -8.69
C LEU A 61 8.94 27.13 -8.26
N ILE A 62 8.96 26.65 -7.02
CA ILE A 62 7.89 25.80 -6.47
C ILE A 62 6.92 26.69 -5.70
N GLU A 63 5.77 26.97 -6.30
CA GLU A 63 4.67 27.66 -5.65
C GLU A 63 4.14 26.77 -4.52
N THR A 64 4.38 27.19 -3.28
CA THR A 64 4.06 26.39 -2.09
C THR A 64 2.58 26.53 -1.78
N ALA A 65 1.74 25.83 -2.54
CA ALA A 65 0.29 25.72 -2.31
C ALA A 65 -0.04 24.78 -1.15
N ASN A 66 0.57 24.98 0.03
CA ASN A 66 0.23 24.22 1.22
C ASN A 66 -1.04 24.83 1.85
N PRO A 67 -2.22 24.18 1.74
CA PRO A 67 -3.49 24.75 2.22
C PRO A 67 -3.57 24.85 3.75
N ASN A 68 -2.60 24.26 4.47
CA ASN A 68 -2.49 24.33 5.92
C ASN A 68 -1.29 25.18 6.37
N ALA A 69 -0.61 25.88 5.46
CA ALA A 69 0.42 26.85 5.82
C ALA A 69 -0.23 28.09 6.43
N GLY A 70 -0.33 28.10 7.76
CA GLY A 70 -0.75 29.30 8.49
C GLY A 70 0.22 30.47 8.26
N PRO A 71 -0.24 31.72 8.40
CA PRO A 71 0.61 32.89 8.23
C PRO A 71 1.77 32.84 9.23
N SER A 72 2.98 33.18 8.78
CA SER A 72 4.15 33.24 9.67
C SER A 72 3.91 34.31 10.74
N ARG A 73 3.64 33.85 11.96
CA ARG A 73 3.50 34.72 13.13
C ARG A 73 4.87 35.05 13.71
N ASN A 74 5.20 36.33 13.81
CA ASN A 74 6.43 36.82 14.42
C ASN A 74 6.38 36.66 15.95
N LEU A 75 6.58 35.44 16.45
CA LEU A 75 6.65 35.21 17.89
C LEU A 75 8.00 35.70 18.43
N LYS A 76 7.93 36.51 19.49
CA LYS A 76 9.09 36.92 20.26
C LYS A 76 9.57 35.71 21.08
N ALA A 77 10.88 35.44 21.04
CA ALA A 77 11.52 34.26 21.64
C ALA A 77 11.19 34.00 23.12
N LYS A 78 10.69 35.02 23.85
CA LYS A 78 10.25 34.90 25.25
C LYS A 78 9.01 34.02 25.45
N ASN A 79 8.19 33.83 24.41
CA ASN A 79 6.99 32.98 24.45
C ASN A 79 7.25 31.54 23.98
N LEU A 80 8.50 31.20 23.67
CA LEU A 80 8.95 29.85 23.32
C LEU A 80 9.87 29.30 24.42
N ARG A 81 9.60 29.66 25.67
CA ARG A 81 10.06 28.85 26.80
C ARG A 81 8.96 27.86 27.08
N ILE A 82 9.18 26.65 26.60
CA ILE A 82 8.59 25.45 27.15
C ILE A 82 9.39 25.26 28.44
N ASP A 83 8.83 25.69 29.57
CA ASP A 83 9.37 25.36 30.87
C ASP A 83 9.15 23.84 31.05
N ASP A 84 10.21 23.07 30.81
CA ASP A 84 10.28 21.60 30.92
C ASP A 84 10.64 21.14 32.35
N ASP A 85 10.45 21.97 33.37
CA ASP A 85 10.90 21.71 34.75
C ASP A 85 9.86 22.10 35.83
N ASP A 86 8.61 21.63 35.71
CA ASP A 86 7.66 21.66 36.85
C ASP A 86 7.06 20.26 37.09
N ASP A 87 7.60 19.61 38.12
CA ASP A 87 7.19 18.32 38.71
C ASP A 87 5.89 18.50 39.53
N GLU A 88 4.86 19.10 38.91
CA GLU A 88 3.54 19.31 39.49
C GLU A 88 2.49 18.83 38.48
N PRO A 89 1.45 18.07 38.88
CA PRO A 89 0.43 17.61 37.95
C PRO A 89 -0.49 18.79 37.61
N GLU A 90 0.01 19.73 36.80
CA GLU A 90 -0.86 20.69 36.14
C GLU A 90 -1.92 19.88 35.38
N GLU A 91 -3.17 20.07 35.80
CA GLU A 91 -4.31 19.31 35.31
C GLU A 91 -4.29 19.30 33.79
N LYS A 92 -3.92 18.14 33.20
CA LYS A 92 -3.97 17.90 31.76
C LYS A 92 -5.26 18.52 31.26
N PRO A 93 -5.21 19.42 30.25
CA PRO A 93 -6.36 20.19 29.81
C PRO A 93 -7.51 19.20 29.66
N GLN A 94 -8.57 19.40 30.46
CA GLN A 94 -9.65 18.44 30.56
C GLN A 94 -10.29 18.35 29.19
N LEU A 95 -9.84 17.36 28.40
CA LEU A 95 -10.30 17.14 27.03
C LEU A 95 -11.82 17.20 27.06
N SER A 96 -12.38 18.01 26.16
CA SER A 96 -13.82 18.19 26.06
C SER A 96 -14.47 16.81 26.00
N ARG A 97 -15.65 16.63 26.59
CA ARG A 97 -16.37 15.35 26.58
C ARG A 97 -16.37 14.69 25.20
N ARG A 98 -16.48 15.52 24.16
CA ARG A 98 -16.41 15.14 22.74
C ARG A 98 -15.05 14.57 22.32
N GLU A 99 -13.96 15.19 22.73
CA GLU A 99 -12.59 14.75 22.42
C GLU A 99 -12.24 13.44 23.14
N ARG A 100 -12.75 13.24 24.37
CA ARG A 100 -12.57 11.97 25.10
C ARG A 100 -13.25 10.80 24.38
N GLU A 101 -14.48 11.00 23.93
CA GLU A 101 -15.24 9.99 23.18
C GLU A 101 -14.60 9.70 21.82
N GLU A 102 -14.06 10.71 21.13
CA GLU A 102 -13.34 10.53 19.86
C GLU A 102 -12.03 9.74 20.04
N ILE A 103 -11.25 10.04 21.08
CA ILE A 103 -10.01 9.32 21.40
C ILE A 103 -10.31 7.87 21.81
N GLU A 104 -11.36 7.64 22.59
CA GLU A 104 -11.75 6.29 22.98
C GLU A 104 -12.22 5.47 21.76
N LYS A 105 -12.97 6.08 20.85
CA LYS A 105 -13.37 5.45 19.59
C LYS A 105 -12.17 5.08 18.72
N GLN A 106 -11.18 5.97 18.60
CA GLN A 106 -9.93 5.68 17.89
C GLN A 106 -9.17 4.52 18.55
N ARG A 107 -8.99 4.56 19.87
CA ARG A 107 -8.34 3.48 20.64
C ARG A 107 -9.08 2.14 20.51
N ALA A 108 -10.40 2.14 20.49
CA ALA A 108 -11.20 0.94 20.31
C ALA A 108 -11.05 0.35 18.90
N GLN A 109 -11.02 1.22 17.87
CA GLN A 109 -10.74 0.80 16.49
C GLN A 109 -9.32 0.22 16.37
N GLU A 110 -8.30 0.92 16.85
CA GLU A 110 -6.91 0.44 16.86
C GLU A 110 -6.79 -0.91 17.58
N ARG A 111 -7.45 -1.06 18.73
CA ARG A 111 -7.48 -2.33 19.45
C ARG A 111 -8.13 -3.44 18.63
N TYR A 112 -9.23 -3.15 17.94
CA TYR A 112 -9.89 -4.10 17.05
C TYR A 112 -8.98 -4.50 15.89
N TRP A 113 -8.36 -3.53 15.20
CA TRP A 113 -7.41 -3.76 14.12
C TRP A 113 -6.22 -4.60 14.59
N LYS A 114 -5.64 -4.25 15.73
CA LYS A 114 -4.54 -5.00 16.36
C LYS A 114 -4.95 -6.43 16.70
N LEU A 115 -6.16 -6.66 17.22
CA LEU A 115 -6.67 -8.01 17.49
C LEU A 115 -6.90 -8.79 16.19
N HIS A 116 -7.34 -8.11 15.14
CA HIS A 116 -7.60 -8.70 13.83
C HIS A 116 -6.30 -9.13 13.16
N GLU A 117 -5.28 -8.27 13.15
CA GLU A 117 -3.94 -8.59 12.69
C GLU A 117 -3.31 -9.75 13.47
N GLN A 118 -3.55 -9.82 14.79
CA GLN A 118 -3.11 -10.94 15.63
C GLN A 118 -3.89 -12.24 15.35
N GLY A 119 -4.89 -12.24 14.48
CA GLY A 119 -5.70 -13.43 14.20
C GLY A 119 -6.63 -13.81 15.35
N LYS A 120 -6.92 -12.89 16.27
CA LYS A 120 -7.73 -13.18 17.46
C LYS A 120 -9.22 -12.91 17.25
N THR A 121 -9.60 -12.11 16.27
CA THR A 121 -11.00 -11.93 15.86
C THR A 121 -11.52 -13.19 15.17
N GLU A 122 -12.81 -13.47 15.28
CA GLU A 122 -13.40 -14.67 14.66
C GLU A 122 -13.23 -14.70 13.13
N GLN A 123 -13.26 -13.53 12.49
CA GLN A 123 -13.03 -13.38 11.06
C GLN A 123 -11.60 -13.79 10.69
N ALA A 124 -10.60 -13.22 11.38
CA ALA A 124 -9.20 -13.52 11.10
C ALA A 124 -8.85 -14.99 11.43
N ARG A 125 -9.44 -15.58 12.48
CA ARG A 125 -9.31 -17.02 12.77
C ARG A 125 -9.81 -17.88 11.60
N LYS A 126 -11.02 -17.61 11.12
CA LYS A 126 -11.61 -18.33 9.97
C LYS A 126 -10.73 -18.21 8.72
N ASP A 127 -10.16 -17.04 8.48
CA ASP A 127 -9.28 -16.83 7.33
C ASP A 127 -7.93 -17.54 7.48
N LEU A 128 -7.35 -17.55 8.69
CA LEU A 128 -6.17 -18.36 8.99
C LEU A 128 -6.43 -19.86 8.83
N ASP A 129 -7.59 -20.34 9.28
CA ASP A 129 -8.02 -21.74 9.12
C ASP A 129 -8.20 -22.12 7.65
N ARG A 130 -8.81 -21.23 6.86
CA ARG A 130 -8.91 -21.42 5.40
C ARG A 130 -7.52 -21.49 4.76
N LEU A 131 -6.61 -20.61 5.14
CA LEU A 131 -5.25 -20.60 4.62
C LEU A 131 -4.46 -21.85 5.07
N SER A 132 -4.66 -22.34 6.29
CA SER A 132 -3.99 -23.54 6.80
C SER A 132 -4.43 -24.79 6.04
N ILE A 133 -5.73 -24.93 5.74
CA ILE A 133 -6.26 -26.02 4.91
C ILE A 133 -5.63 -25.99 3.51
N ILE A 134 -5.53 -24.81 2.88
CA ILE A 134 -4.88 -24.68 1.56
C ILE A 134 -3.40 -25.06 1.63
N LYS A 135 -2.69 -24.63 2.68
CA LYS A 135 -1.27 -25.01 2.88
C LYS A 135 -1.13 -26.52 3.05
N GLN A 136 -2.01 -27.17 3.82
CA GLN A 136 -2.02 -28.63 3.99
C GLN A 136 -2.28 -29.33 2.66
N GLN A 137 -3.30 -28.94 1.90
CA GLN A 137 -3.59 -29.52 0.59
C GLN A 137 -2.42 -29.38 -0.39
N ARG A 138 -1.73 -28.23 -0.37
CA ARG A 138 -0.52 -28.01 -1.19
C ARG A 138 0.64 -28.90 -0.76
N ALA A 139 0.88 -29.01 0.55
CA ALA A 139 1.93 -29.85 1.09
C ALA A 139 1.65 -31.35 0.80
N GLU A 140 0.41 -31.80 0.97
CA GLU A 140 0.00 -33.17 0.65
C GLU A 140 0.11 -33.46 -0.85
N ALA A 141 -0.29 -32.52 -1.71
CA ALA A 141 -0.11 -32.68 -3.15
C ALA A 141 1.38 -32.73 -3.54
N ALA A 142 2.23 -31.89 -2.95
CA ALA A 142 3.67 -31.93 -3.18
C ALA A 142 4.28 -33.27 -2.72
N LYS A 143 3.92 -33.73 -1.52
CA LYS A 143 4.36 -35.05 -1.00
C LYS A 143 3.91 -36.20 -1.91
N LYS A 144 2.64 -36.23 -2.33
CA LYS A 144 2.15 -37.25 -3.27
C LYS A 144 2.90 -37.23 -4.60
N MET A 145 3.21 -36.05 -5.13
CA MET A 145 3.99 -35.91 -6.37
C MET A 145 5.44 -36.38 -6.18
N GLU A 146 6.05 -36.14 -5.02
CA GLU A 146 7.41 -36.63 -4.70
C GLU A 146 7.43 -38.15 -4.53
N GLU A 147 6.47 -38.73 -3.81
CA GLU A 147 6.31 -40.17 -3.63
C GLU A 147 6.07 -40.88 -4.97
N GLU A 148 5.21 -40.34 -5.84
CA GLU A 148 4.97 -40.91 -7.17
C GLU A 148 6.23 -40.84 -8.05
N LYS A 149 6.96 -39.72 -8.00
CA LYS A 149 8.24 -39.58 -8.72
C LYS A 149 9.27 -40.58 -8.21
N ALA A 150 9.43 -40.71 -6.90
CA ALA A 150 10.37 -41.65 -6.28
C ALA A 150 10.01 -43.10 -6.62
N ALA A 151 8.73 -43.48 -6.56
CA ALA A 151 8.26 -44.81 -6.95
C ALA A 151 8.50 -45.08 -8.44
N ARG A 152 8.27 -44.08 -9.31
CA ARG A 152 8.54 -44.20 -10.74
C ARG A 152 10.04 -44.33 -11.04
N GLU A 153 10.90 -43.65 -10.31
CA GLU A 153 12.36 -43.80 -10.43
C GLU A 153 12.86 -45.14 -9.90
N ALA A 154 12.33 -45.61 -8.76
CA ALA A 154 12.61 -46.95 -8.24
C ALA A 154 12.18 -48.05 -9.23
N ALA A 155 11.00 -47.93 -9.85
CA ALA A 155 10.53 -48.86 -10.87
C ALA A 155 11.42 -48.83 -12.13
N LYS A 156 11.84 -47.64 -12.58
CA LYS A 156 12.77 -47.49 -13.72
C LYS A 156 14.14 -48.08 -13.43
N THR A 157 14.68 -47.89 -12.24
CA THR A 157 15.99 -48.45 -11.85
C THR A 157 15.92 -49.96 -11.65
N ALA A 158 14.84 -50.49 -11.07
CA ALA A 158 14.60 -51.93 -10.98
C ALA A 158 14.41 -52.60 -12.35
N SER A 159 13.72 -51.95 -13.29
CA SER A 159 13.58 -52.44 -14.67
C SER A 159 14.87 -52.38 -15.50
N ARG A 160 15.87 -51.61 -15.07
CA ARG A 160 17.14 -51.41 -15.80
C ARG A 160 18.27 -52.30 -15.26
N ARG A 161 17.99 -53.09 -14.23
CA ARG A 161 18.92 -54.04 -13.60
C ARG A 161 18.54 -55.46 -14.00
#